data_AF-A0A0A1T7T0-F1
#
_entry.id   AF-A0A0A1T7T0-F1
#
_cell.length_a   1.000
_cell.length_b   1.000
_cell.length_c   1.000
_cell.angle_alpha   90.00
_cell.angle_beta   90.00
_cell.angle_gamma   90.00
#
_symmetry.space_group_name_H-M   'P 1'
#
loop_
_entity.id
_entity.type
_entity.pdbx_description
1 polymer ?
#
loop_
_entity_poly.entity_id
_entity_poly.type
_entity_poly.pdbx_seq_one_letter_code
_entity_poly.pdbx_strand_id
1 'polypeptide(L)'
;MLTGSSLLWLSGFAAAVPAHGGSRHTYAATPKRSTDIAWSGITKDVENPKTVEARWTVPHCSRHKTDPDNRPEGIAAWIGIDEALLQAGTTCQGYTGKEEYFARIEFIPYPPDYLKLDVKPGDDIFARLTATSNFTGTVYIGNRTTGKNVTATAKGKMGIELCFKTVEWIAEEPGGTSGVWMENIKMTECNAVDAKGGKTNLAGGEIIDRVTEDGKMQ
;
A
#
# COMPACT_ATOMS: atom_id res chain seq x y z
N MET A 1 56.18 67.89 17.09
CA MET A 1 56.85 66.79 16.37
C MET A 1 56.33 65.48 16.94
N LEU A 2 55.74 64.63 16.07
CA LEU A 2 55.34 63.23 16.24
C LEU A 2 54.38 62.87 17.40
N THR A 3 53.35 62.03 17.28
CA THR A 3 52.68 61.29 16.20
C THR A 3 51.36 60.80 16.80
N GLY A 4 50.25 60.90 16.04
CA GLY A 4 48.95 60.38 16.47
C GLY A 4 48.87 58.86 16.36
N SER A 5 48.22 58.22 17.34
CA SER A 5 47.82 56.82 17.29
C SER A 5 46.31 56.72 17.18
N SER A 6 45.84 56.24 16.02
CA SER A 6 44.44 55.91 15.76
C SER A 6 44.09 54.57 16.40
N LEU A 7 43.11 54.54 17.32
CA LEU A 7 42.46 53.30 17.75
C LEU A 7 41.28 53.00 16.81
N LEU A 8 41.37 51.85 16.12
CA LEU A 8 40.27 51.24 15.39
C LEU A 8 39.23 50.67 16.37
N TRP A 9 37.97 51.03 16.18
CA TRP A 9 36.81 50.34 16.75
C TRP A 9 36.42 49.18 15.82
N LEU A 10 36.48 47.94 16.32
CA LEU A 10 35.81 46.79 15.71
C LEU A 10 34.44 46.65 16.38
N SER A 11 33.39 47.10 15.68
CA SER A 11 32.00 46.80 16.02
C SER A 11 31.69 45.34 15.63
N GLY A 12 31.45 44.51 16.64
CA GLY A 12 30.92 43.15 16.44
C GLY A 12 29.45 43.21 16.02
N PHE A 13 29.13 42.67 14.85
CA PHE A 13 27.76 42.38 14.45
C PHE A 13 27.30 41.08 15.14
N ALA A 14 26.42 41.18 16.12
CA ALA A 14 25.61 40.04 16.56
C ALA A 14 24.45 39.87 15.56
N ALA A 15 24.52 38.83 14.72
CA ALA A 15 23.41 38.45 13.85
C ALA A 15 22.29 37.83 14.69
N ALA A 16 21.12 38.48 14.71
CA ALA A 16 19.91 37.91 15.28
C ALA A 16 19.42 36.75 14.39
N VAL A 17 19.31 35.56 14.97
CA VAL A 17 18.71 34.38 14.31
C VAL A 17 17.20 34.60 14.24
N PRO A 18 16.55 34.45 13.07
CA PRO A 18 15.10 34.55 13.00
C PRO A 18 14.48 33.34 13.71
N ALA A 19 13.64 33.61 14.70
CA ALA A 19 12.76 32.62 15.29
C ALA A 19 11.87 32.06 14.18
N HIS A 20 12.16 30.83 13.74
CA HIS A 20 11.29 30.10 12.83
C HIS A 20 10.00 29.79 13.58
N GLY A 21 8.93 30.50 13.21
CA GLY A 21 7.57 30.11 13.54
C GLY A 21 7.32 28.72 12.96
N GLY A 22 7.50 27.70 13.78
CA GLY A 22 7.09 26.35 13.45
C GLY A 22 5.58 26.37 13.21
N SER A 23 5.17 26.13 11.97
CA SER A 23 3.80 25.77 11.66
C SER A 23 3.40 24.66 12.61
N ARG A 24 2.45 24.97 13.48
CA ARG A 24 1.82 24.04 14.39
C ARG A 24 1.09 23.04 13.49
N HIS A 25 1.75 21.95 13.13
CA HIS A 25 1.09 20.79 12.56
C HIS A 25 0.09 20.32 13.62
N THR A 26 -1.15 20.75 13.46
CA THR A 26 -2.28 20.10 14.11
C THR A 26 -2.20 18.65 13.70
N TYR A 27 -1.75 17.80 14.61
CA TYR A 27 -1.88 16.36 14.45
C TYR A 27 -3.34 16.12 14.05
N ALA A 28 -3.51 15.52 12.88
CA ALA A 28 -4.81 15.16 12.34
C ALA A 28 -5.61 14.44 13.43
N ALA A 29 -6.93 14.68 13.45
CA ALA A 29 -7.85 13.88 14.23
C ALA A 29 -7.49 12.39 14.10
N THR A 30 -7.61 11.63 15.18
CA THR A 30 -7.38 10.18 15.18
C THR A 30 -8.04 9.60 13.93
N PRO A 31 -7.30 8.89 13.05
CA PRO A 31 -7.86 8.37 11.82
C PRO A 31 -9.10 7.52 12.15
N LYS A 32 -10.12 7.62 11.31
CA LYS A 32 -11.30 6.74 11.40
C LYS A 32 -10.80 5.30 11.42
N ARG A 33 -11.43 4.45 12.21
CA ARG A 33 -11.05 3.05 12.36
C ARG A 33 -12.29 2.17 12.24
N SER A 34 -12.17 1.09 11.48
CA SER A 34 -13.17 0.05 11.30
C SER A 34 -12.53 -1.32 11.37
N THR A 35 -13.35 -2.36 11.34
CA THR A 35 -12.91 -3.76 11.40
C THR A 35 -13.47 -4.54 10.23
N ASP A 36 -12.68 -5.47 9.70
CA ASP A 36 -13.08 -6.39 8.65
C ASP A 36 -12.58 -7.81 8.96
N ILE A 37 -13.22 -8.84 8.41
CA ILE A 37 -12.83 -10.24 8.65
C ILE A 37 -11.66 -10.69 7.77
N ALA A 38 -11.44 -10.02 6.64
CA ALA A 38 -10.44 -10.35 5.64
C ALA A 38 -9.35 -9.27 5.56
N TRP A 39 -9.70 -7.99 5.67
CA TRP A 39 -8.79 -6.88 5.38
C TRP A 39 -8.14 -6.29 6.62
N SER A 40 -6.85 -5.99 6.50
CA SER A 40 -6.11 -5.10 7.37
C SER A 40 -5.35 -4.09 6.53
N GLY A 41 -5.41 -2.81 6.89
CA GLY A 41 -4.66 -1.78 6.17
C GLY A 41 -5.35 -0.43 6.19
N ILE A 42 -5.27 0.29 5.07
CA ILE A 42 -5.83 1.65 4.95
C ILE A 42 -6.66 1.75 3.68
N THR A 43 -7.89 2.26 3.85
CA THR A 43 -8.70 2.80 2.75
C THR A 43 -8.74 4.32 2.84
N LYS A 44 -8.88 5.00 1.70
CA LYS A 44 -8.95 6.45 1.67
C LYS A 44 -9.87 6.94 0.57
N ASP A 45 -10.76 7.85 0.94
CA ASP A 45 -11.55 8.62 -0.01
C ASP A 45 -10.64 9.53 -0.84
N VAL A 46 -10.69 9.34 -2.15
CA VAL A 46 -9.99 10.15 -3.15
C VAL A 46 -10.99 10.40 -4.27
N GLU A 47 -11.27 11.66 -4.56
CA GLU A 47 -12.15 12.00 -5.68
C GLU A 47 -11.41 11.72 -7.00
N ASN A 48 -11.98 10.89 -7.87
CA ASN A 48 -11.43 10.59 -9.18
C ASN A 48 -9.98 10.04 -9.16
N PRO A 49 -9.65 8.99 -8.38
CA PRO A 49 -8.31 8.44 -8.32
C PRO A 49 -7.90 7.89 -9.68
N LYS A 50 -6.70 8.29 -10.12
CA LYS A 50 -6.10 7.86 -11.36
C LYS A 50 -5.06 6.77 -11.14
N THR A 51 -4.23 6.95 -10.11
CA THR A 51 -3.19 5.99 -9.75
C THR A 51 -3.16 5.72 -8.26
N VAL A 52 -2.80 4.50 -7.90
CA VAL A 52 -2.38 4.10 -6.55
C VAL A 52 -1.08 3.32 -6.69
N GLU A 53 -0.15 3.48 -5.75
CA GLU A 53 1.13 2.79 -5.74
C GLU A 53 1.60 2.50 -4.31
N ALA A 54 2.42 1.46 -4.19
CA ALA A 54 3.12 1.13 -2.97
C ALA A 54 4.30 0.20 -3.24
N ARG A 55 5.15 0.08 -2.23
CA ARG A 55 6.26 -0.83 -2.14
C ARG A 55 6.19 -1.66 -0.88
N TRP A 56 6.45 -2.95 -0.98
CA TRP A 56 6.52 -3.85 0.17
C TRP A 56 7.52 -4.96 -0.07
N THR A 57 7.98 -5.57 1.02
CA THR A 57 8.69 -6.84 0.96
C THR A 57 7.65 -7.95 0.97
N VAL A 58 7.78 -8.93 0.06
CA VAL A 58 6.91 -10.12 0.08
C VAL A 58 7.10 -10.82 1.43
N PRO A 59 6.06 -10.93 2.25
CA PRO A 59 6.17 -11.57 3.55
C PRO A 59 6.35 -13.08 3.36
N HIS A 60 7.03 -13.71 4.31
CA HIS A 60 6.91 -15.16 4.44
C HIS A 60 5.49 -15.49 4.92
N CYS A 61 4.93 -16.55 4.37
CA CYS A 61 3.71 -17.17 4.88
C CYS A 61 4.00 -18.62 5.27
N SER A 62 3.18 -19.18 6.15
CA SER A 62 3.22 -20.59 6.47
C SER A 62 1.82 -21.08 6.79
N ARG A 63 1.45 -22.23 6.25
CA ARG A 63 0.18 -22.87 6.61
C ARG A 63 0.16 -23.18 8.10
N HIS A 64 -0.95 -22.90 8.76
CA HIS A 64 -1.14 -23.23 10.16
C HIS A 64 -1.22 -24.76 10.31
N LYS A 65 -0.44 -25.31 11.24
CA LYS A 65 -0.30 -26.78 11.40
C LYS A 65 -1.61 -27.51 11.73
N THR A 66 -2.64 -26.77 12.13
CA THR A 66 -3.92 -27.31 12.62
C THR A 66 -5.08 -27.09 11.66
N ASP A 67 -4.88 -26.53 10.47
CA ASP A 67 -5.96 -26.45 9.48
C ASP A 67 -6.27 -27.87 8.95
N PRO A 68 -7.48 -28.42 9.22
CA PRO A 68 -7.84 -29.78 8.87
C PRO A 68 -8.28 -29.95 7.41
N ASP A 69 -8.59 -28.86 6.69
CA ASP A 69 -9.44 -28.97 5.48
C ASP A 69 -8.67 -28.91 4.16
N ASN A 70 -7.33 -28.78 4.21
CA ASN A 70 -6.45 -28.73 3.02
C ASN A 70 -6.98 -27.75 1.94
N ARG A 71 -7.65 -26.67 2.37
CA ARG A 71 -8.14 -25.64 1.46
C ARG A 71 -6.92 -24.80 1.05
N PRO A 72 -6.82 -24.39 -0.23
CA PRO A 72 -5.83 -23.40 -0.62
C PRO A 72 -6.23 -22.07 0.02
N GLU A 73 -5.72 -21.84 1.23
CA GLU A 73 -5.85 -20.58 1.93
C GLU A 73 -4.73 -19.66 1.42
N GLY A 74 -5.13 -18.45 1.04
CA GLY A 74 -4.22 -17.45 0.53
C GLY A 74 -4.07 -16.31 1.53
N ILE A 75 -2.94 -15.61 1.48
CA ILE A 75 -2.82 -14.28 2.06
C ILE A 75 -2.18 -13.37 1.02
N ALA A 76 -2.70 -12.17 0.87
CA ALA A 76 -2.32 -11.23 -0.17
C ALA A 76 -1.92 -9.88 0.41
N ALA A 77 -1.05 -9.19 -0.33
CA ALA A 77 -0.66 -7.81 -0.11
C ALA A 77 -0.91 -7.06 -1.41
N TRP A 78 -1.72 -6.01 -1.40
CA TRP A 78 -2.14 -5.36 -2.62
C TRP A 78 -2.51 -3.89 -2.46
N ILE A 79 -2.54 -3.22 -3.60
CA ILE A 79 -3.08 -1.87 -3.79
C ILE A 79 -4.37 -1.95 -4.62
N GLY A 80 -5.31 -1.05 -4.34
CA GLY A 80 -6.63 -1.08 -4.95
C GLY A 80 -7.21 0.29 -5.28
N ILE A 81 -8.18 0.29 -6.20
CA ILE A 81 -9.12 1.39 -6.45
C ILE A 81 -10.54 0.84 -6.29
N ASP A 82 -11.42 1.65 -5.69
CA ASP A 82 -12.85 1.43 -5.50
C ASP A 82 -13.20 0.18 -4.70
N GLU A 83 -12.86 0.19 -3.41
CA GLU A 83 -13.10 -0.92 -2.49
C GLU A 83 -12.54 -2.20 -3.10
N ALA A 84 -11.34 -2.08 -3.65
CA ALA A 84 -10.63 -3.18 -4.26
C ALA A 84 -11.37 -3.83 -5.44
N LEU A 85 -12.23 -3.09 -6.13
CA LEU A 85 -12.82 -3.56 -7.39
C LEU A 85 -11.72 -3.84 -8.44
N LEU A 86 -10.67 -3.04 -8.46
CA LEU A 86 -9.48 -3.26 -9.28
C LEU A 86 -8.23 -3.29 -8.39
N GLN A 87 -7.53 -4.43 -8.38
CA GLN A 87 -6.42 -4.71 -7.46
C GLN A 87 -5.17 -5.21 -8.17
N ALA A 88 -4.03 -5.00 -7.52
CA ALA A 88 -2.76 -5.57 -7.92
C ALA A 88 -1.86 -5.84 -6.72
N GLY A 89 -1.15 -6.96 -6.73
CA GLY A 89 -0.20 -7.25 -5.66
C GLY A 89 0.44 -8.62 -5.72
N THR A 90 0.80 -9.13 -4.54
CA THR A 90 1.37 -10.47 -4.36
C THR A 90 0.51 -11.30 -3.45
N THR A 91 0.42 -12.59 -3.72
CA THR A 91 -0.30 -13.57 -2.91
C THR A 91 0.60 -14.73 -2.60
N CYS A 92 0.57 -15.18 -1.34
CA CYS A 92 0.99 -16.51 -0.97
C CYS A 92 -0.23 -17.44 -0.95
N GLN A 93 -0.05 -18.68 -1.40
CA GLN A 93 -0.95 -19.79 -1.12
C GLN A 93 -0.23 -20.87 -0.33
N GLY A 94 -0.80 -21.25 0.81
CA GLY A 94 -0.31 -22.36 1.62
C GLY A 94 -0.90 -23.69 1.14
N TYR A 95 -0.04 -24.67 0.87
CA TYR A 95 -0.41 -26.05 0.59
C TYR A 95 0.22 -26.99 1.63
N THR A 96 -0.21 -28.25 1.67
CA THR A 96 0.45 -29.25 2.52
C THR A 96 1.91 -29.44 2.09
N GLY A 97 2.84 -28.98 2.95
CA GLY A 97 4.28 -29.14 2.79
C GLY A 97 4.95 -28.18 1.79
N LYS A 98 4.22 -27.19 1.26
CA LYS A 98 4.80 -26.15 0.39
C LYS A 98 3.98 -24.86 0.41
N GLU A 99 4.64 -23.75 0.15
CA GLU A 99 4.03 -22.45 -0.10
C GLU A 99 4.37 -21.98 -1.52
N GLU A 100 3.38 -21.42 -2.20
CA GLU A 100 3.55 -20.86 -3.54
C GLU A 100 3.24 -19.36 -3.53
N TYR A 101 3.99 -18.59 -4.30
CA TYR A 101 3.93 -17.13 -4.31
C TYR A 101 3.68 -16.64 -5.73
N PHE A 102 2.74 -15.72 -5.87
CA PHE A 102 2.29 -15.23 -7.16
C PHE A 102 2.19 -13.71 -7.15
N ALA A 103 2.59 -13.09 -8.26
CA ALA A 103 2.12 -11.75 -8.61
C ALA A 103 0.72 -11.88 -9.22
N ARG A 104 -0.23 -11.04 -8.80
CA ARG A 104 -1.62 -11.10 -9.26
C ARG A 104 -2.20 -9.74 -9.61
N ILE A 105 -3.21 -9.77 -10.48
CA ILE A 105 -4.16 -8.68 -10.70
C ILE A 105 -5.57 -9.22 -10.58
N GLU A 106 -6.49 -8.38 -10.17
CA GLU A 106 -7.90 -8.77 -10.07
C GLU A 106 -8.79 -7.60 -10.46
N PHE A 107 -9.85 -7.90 -11.20
CA PHE A 107 -10.96 -6.99 -11.40
C PHE A 107 -12.22 -7.74 -10.99
N ILE A 108 -12.71 -7.46 -9.78
CA ILE A 108 -13.85 -8.17 -9.17
C ILE A 108 -15.08 -8.05 -10.09
N PRO A 109 -15.90 -9.11 -10.25
CA PRO A 109 -15.91 -10.39 -9.52
C PRO A 109 -15.15 -11.51 -10.23
N TYR A 110 -14.23 -11.19 -11.14
CA TYR A 110 -13.45 -12.22 -11.81
C TYR A 110 -12.36 -12.76 -10.89
N PRO A 111 -12.03 -14.06 -10.99
CA PRO A 111 -10.87 -14.61 -10.32
C PRO A 111 -9.60 -13.82 -10.67
N PRO A 112 -8.61 -13.79 -9.78
CA PRO A 112 -7.35 -13.12 -10.05
C PRO A 112 -6.60 -13.78 -11.21
N ASP A 113 -5.98 -12.96 -12.06
CA ASP A 113 -5.02 -13.39 -13.06
C ASP A 113 -3.62 -13.43 -12.44
N TYR A 114 -2.97 -14.60 -12.49
CA TYR A 114 -1.59 -14.75 -12.05
C TYR A 114 -0.61 -14.34 -13.16
N LEU A 115 0.24 -13.37 -12.84
CA LEU A 115 1.20 -12.82 -13.78
C LEU A 115 2.46 -13.68 -13.85
N LYS A 116 3.11 -13.66 -15.02
CA LYS A 116 4.42 -14.29 -15.23
C LYS A 116 5.54 -13.42 -14.66
N LEU A 117 5.54 -13.24 -13.34
CA LEU A 117 6.59 -12.58 -12.58
C LEU A 117 6.91 -13.44 -11.35
N ASP A 118 8.13 -13.96 -11.31
CA ASP A 118 8.61 -14.71 -10.15
C ASP A 118 8.69 -13.79 -8.93
N VAL A 119 8.06 -14.21 -7.84
CA VAL A 119 8.11 -13.55 -6.53
C VAL A 119 8.31 -14.61 -5.45
N LYS A 120 9.01 -14.25 -4.38
CA LYS A 120 9.26 -15.12 -3.22
C LYS A 120 9.42 -14.28 -1.95
N PRO A 121 9.33 -14.88 -0.75
CA PRO A 121 9.59 -14.18 0.49
C PRO A 121 10.90 -13.40 0.48
N GLY A 122 10.86 -12.18 0.99
CA GLY A 122 12.02 -11.27 1.04
C GLY A 122 12.26 -10.47 -0.23
N ASP A 123 11.55 -10.73 -1.33
CA ASP A 123 11.64 -9.90 -2.52
C ASP A 123 11.04 -8.50 -2.28
N ASP A 124 11.69 -7.47 -2.82
CA ASP A 124 11.25 -6.08 -2.77
C ASP A 124 10.37 -5.77 -3.98
N ILE A 125 9.08 -5.54 -3.74
CA ILE A 125 8.07 -5.33 -4.76
C ILE A 125 7.65 -3.88 -4.78
N PHE A 126 7.57 -3.30 -5.98
CA PHE A 126 6.85 -2.06 -6.23
C PHE A 126 5.69 -2.36 -7.17
N ALA A 127 4.48 -1.95 -6.79
CA ALA A 127 3.31 -2.03 -7.64
C ALA A 127 2.73 -0.63 -7.87
N ARG A 128 2.23 -0.42 -9.09
CA ARG A 128 1.46 0.77 -9.45
C ARG A 128 0.30 0.36 -10.31
N LEU A 129 -0.88 0.81 -9.91
CA LEU A 129 -2.12 0.61 -10.62
C LEU A 129 -2.59 1.95 -11.17
N THR A 130 -2.93 1.96 -12.47
CA THR A 130 -3.44 3.15 -13.17
C THR A 130 -4.80 2.82 -13.77
N ALA A 131 -5.86 3.42 -13.27
CA ALA A 131 -7.15 3.31 -13.93
C ALA A 131 -7.15 4.06 -15.25
N THR A 132 -7.43 3.38 -16.36
CA THR A 132 -7.40 3.97 -17.71
C THR A 132 -8.79 4.35 -18.22
N SER A 133 -9.84 3.68 -17.73
CA SER A 133 -11.25 4.01 -17.94
C SER A 133 -12.09 3.40 -16.81
N ASN A 134 -13.41 3.63 -16.81
CA ASN A 134 -14.38 2.97 -15.92
C ASN A 134 -14.25 1.44 -15.88
N PHE A 135 -13.76 0.81 -16.95
CA PHE A 135 -13.71 -0.66 -17.06
C PHE A 135 -12.30 -1.20 -17.25
N THR A 136 -11.27 -0.37 -17.23
CA THR A 136 -9.91 -0.82 -17.54
C THR A 136 -8.88 -0.14 -16.68
N GLY A 137 -7.84 -0.89 -16.34
CA GLY A 137 -6.64 -0.35 -15.71
C GLY A 137 -5.39 -1.01 -16.27
N THR A 138 -4.26 -0.33 -16.10
CA THR A 138 -2.93 -0.88 -16.34
C THR A 138 -2.23 -1.06 -15.01
N VAL A 139 -1.71 -2.25 -14.79
CA VAL A 139 -0.95 -2.61 -13.60
C VAL A 139 0.49 -2.81 -13.99
N TYR A 140 1.40 -2.19 -13.24
CA TYR A 140 2.81 -2.47 -13.25
C TYR A 140 3.19 -3.14 -11.93
N ILE A 141 3.89 -4.28 -11.98
CA ILE A 141 4.54 -4.89 -10.81
C ILE A 141 6.00 -5.11 -11.14
N GLY A 142 6.89 -4.54 -10.33
CA GLY A 142 8.33 -4.69 -10.44
C GLY A 142 8.90 -5.40 -9.22
N ASN A 143 9.62 -6.50 -9.45
CA ASN A 143 10.46 -7.14 -8.46
C ASN A 143 11.85 -6.49 -8.50
N ARG A 144 12.07 -5.55 -7.58
CA ARG A 144 13.31 -4.75 -7.50
C ARG A 144 14.51 -5.57 -7.05
N THR A 145 14.28 -6.68 -6.34
CA THR A 145 15.34 -7.62 -5.97
C THR A 145 15.91 -8.32 -7.20
N THR A 146 15.06 -8.73 -8.14
CA THR A 146 15.49 -9.45 -9.35
C THR A 146 15.68 -8.55 -10.57
N GLY A 147 15.18 -7.31 -10.52
CA GLY A 147 15.14 -6.39 -11.66
C GLY A 147 14.07 -6.73 -12.71
N LYS A 148 13.29 -7.80 -12.51
CA LYS A 148 12.21 -8.20 -13.43
C LYS A 148 10.95 -7.39 -13.15
N ASN A 149 10.13 -7.20 -14.18
CA ASN A 149 8.83 -6.57 -14.04
C ASN A 149 7.82 -7.15 -15.04
N VAL A 150 6.55 -6.85 -14.79
CA VAL A 150 5.45 -7.16 -15.69
C VAL A 150 4.50 -5.96 -15.73
N THR A 151 3.96 -5.70 -16.92
CA THR A 151 2.82 -4.79 -17.11
C THR A 151 1.67 -5.58 -17.69
N ALA A 152 0.48 -5.43 -17.10
CA ALA A 152 -0.72 -6.14 -17.52
C ALA A 152 -1.91 -5.18 -17.58
N THR A 153 -2.88 -5.47 -18.45
CA THR A 153 -4.15 -4.74 -18.49
C THR A 153 -5.20 -5.54 -17.75
N ALA A 154 -5.78 -4.94 -16.72
CA ALA A 154 -6.98 -5.45 -16.08
C ALA A 154 -8.22 -4.90 -16.80
N LYS A 155 -9.22 -5.75 -17.03
CA LYS A 155 -10.47 -5.37 -17.69
C LYS A 155 -11.65 -5.86 -16.88
N GLY A 156 -12.47 -4.92 -16.42
CA GLY A 156 -13.81 -5.19 -15.92
C GLY A 156 -14.68 -5.78 -17.01
N LYS A 157 -15.63 -6.60 -16.62
CA LYS A 157 -16.64 -7.18 -17.50
C LYS A 157 -17.98 -7.16 -16.78
N MET A 158 -19.07 -7.55 -17.45
CA MET A 158 -20.44 -7.54 -16.92
C MET A 158 -20.97 -6.14 -16.54
N GLY A 159 -20.36 -5.07 -17.08
CA GLY A 159 -20.83 -3.71 -16.84
C GLY A 159 -20.57 -3.18 -15.43
N ILE A 160 -19.75 -3.87 -14.62
CA ILE A 160 -19.30 -3.36 -13.33
C ILE A 160 -18.17 -2.36 -13.58
N GLU A 161 -18.41 -1.11 -13.20
CA GLU A 161 -17.50 0.01 -13.41
C GLU A 161 -16.86 0.51 -12.12
N LEU A 162 -15.63 1.01 -12.28
CA LEU A 162 -14.96 1.84 -11.30
C LEU A 162 -15.80 3.11 -11.04
N CYS A 163 -16.08 3.35 -9.77
CA CYS A 163 -16.80 4.50 -9.25
C CYS A 163 -15.89 5.70 -8.99
N PHE A 164 -14.58 5.48 -8.93
CA PHE A 164 -13.53 6.45 -8.72
C PHE A 164 -13.66 7.25 -7.43
N LYS A 165 -13.78 6.55 -6.30
CA LYS A 165 -14.02 7.13 -4.97
C LYS A 165 -12.96 6.80 -3.93
N THR A 166 -12.29 5.66 -4.05
CA THR A 166 -11.36 5.22 -3.00
C THR A 166 -10.08 4.64 -3.58
N VAL A 167 -9.05 4.64 -2.75
CA VAL A 167 -7.80 3.90 -2.94
C VAL A 167 -7.49 3.12 -1.68
N GLU A 168 -6.87 1.95 -1.84
CA GLU A 168 -6.56 1.06 -0.71
C GLU A 168 -5.14 0.52 -0.74
N TRP A 169 -4.61 0.24 0.46
CA TRP A 169 -3.34 -0.44 0.73
C TRP A 169 -3.57 -1.52 1.78
N ILE A 170 -3.69 -2.77 1.35
CA ILE A 170 -4.31 -3.84 2.15
C ILE A 170 -3.43 -5.08 2.22
N ALA A 171 -3.38 -5.66 3.42
CA ALA A 171 -3.09 -7.07 3.65
C ALA A 171 -4.42 -7.81 3.81
N GLU A 172 -4.61 -8.91 3.09
CA GLU A 172 -5.88 -9.62 3.02
C GLU A 172 -5.68 -11.12 3.25
N GLU A 173 -6.51 -11.73 4.09
CA GLU A 173 -6.75 -13.18 4.12
C GLU A 173 -8.09 -13.46 3.41
N PRO A 174 -8.09 -13.83 2.11
CA PRO A 174 -9.32 -14.00 1.34
C PRO A 174 -10.21 -15.07 1.96
N GLY A 175 -11.48 -14.73 2.18
CA GLY A 175 -12.47 -15.61 2.80
C GLY A 175 -12.51 -15.53 4.34
N GLY A 176 -11.61 -14.78 4.98
CA GLY A 176 -11.68 -14.45 6.41
C GLY A 176 -11.40 -15.61 7.38
N THR A 177 -11.12 -16.82 6.87
CA THR A 177 -10.84 -18.02 7.68
C THR A 177 -9.36 -18.09 8.04
N SER A 178 -9.04 -18.28 9.32
CA SER A 178 -7.66 -18.36 9.82
C SER A 178 -7.03 -19.73 9.58
N GLY A 179 -6.20 -19.85 8.55
CA GLY A 179 -5.40 -21.07 8.41
C GLY A 179 -4.07 -20.90 7.67
N VAL A 180 -3.73 -19.68 7.25
CA VAL A 180 -2.36 -19.31 6.91
C VAL A 180 -1.89 -18.22 7.87
N TRP A 181 -0.65 -18.36 8.33
CA TRP A 181 0.05 -17.29 9.02
C TRP A 181 0.91 -16.52 8.02
N MET A 182 1.03 -15.22 8.20
CA MET A 182 1.89 -14.36 7.39
C MET A 182 2.66 -13.40 8.29
N GLU A 183 3.91 -13.13 7.92
CA GLU A 183 4.71 -12.07 8.55
C GLU A 183 4.05 -10.69 8.41
N ASN A 184 4.33 -9.81 9.37
CA ASN A 184 3.86 -8.43 9.30
C ASN A 184 4.31 -7.77 7.99
N ILE A 185 3.35 -7.20 7.26
CA ILE A 185 3.63 -6.42 6.06
C ILE A 185 3.81 -4.97 6.44
N LYS A 186 4.84 -4.35 5.87
CA LYS A 186 5.00 -2.90 5.87
C LYS A 186 4.96 -2.40 4.43
N MET A 187 3.90 -1.68 4.09
CA MET A 187 3.85 -0.91 2.86
C MET A 187 4.55 0.44 3.06
N THR A 188 5.33 0.82 2.07
CA THR A 188 6.07 2.07 1.97
C THR A 188 5.84 2.68 0.59
N GLU A 189 6.29 3.92 0.36
CA GLU A 189 6.06 4.61 -0.92
C GLU A 189 4.57 4.65 -1.30
N CYS A 190 3.67 4.61 -0.30
CA CYS A 190 2.23 4.63 -0.48
C CYS A 190 1.78 6.01 -0.97
N ASN A 191 1.32 6.07 -2.21
CA ASN A 191 0.91 7.32 -2.85
C ASN A 191 -0.25 7.06 -3.80
N ALA A 192 -1.12 8.05 -3.95
CA ALA A 192 -2.19 8.06 -4.92
C ALA A 192 -2.26 9.42 -5.60
N VAL A 193 -2.71 9.42 -6.84
CA VAL A 193 -2.85 10.64 -7.65
C VAL A 193 -4.25 10.66 -8.25
N ASP A 194 -4.97 11.76 -8.08
CA ASP A 194 -6.26 11.98 -8.73
C ASP A 194 -6.12 12.36 -10.21
N ALA A 195 -7.23 12.38 -10.95
CA ALA A 195 -7.26 12.73 -12.36
C ALA A 195 -6.81 14.18 -12.67
N LYS A 196 -6.77 15.06 -11.67
CA LYS A 196 -6.30 16.45 -11.77
C LYS A 196 -4.81 16.59 -11.39
N GLY A 197 -4.15 15.50 -10.98
CA GLY A 197 -2.75 15.48 -10.55
C GLY A 197 -2.53 15.77 -9.06
N GLY A 198 -3.61 15.89 -8.26
CA GLY A 198 -3.53 16.02 -6.82
C GLY A 198 -2.96 14.75 -6.20
N LYS A 199 -1.98 14.90 -5.30
CA LYS A 199 -1.28 13.78 -4.67
C LYS A 199 -1.74 13.59 -3.23
N THR A 200 -1.83 12.34 -2.82
CA THR A 200 -2.21 11.97 -1.45
C THR A 200 -1.49 10.69 -1.04
N ASN A 201 -1.39 10.46 0.27
CA ASN A 201 -0.77 9.27 0.85
C ASN A 201 -1.70 8.68 1.93
N LEU A 202 -1.16 7.82 2.81
CA LEU A 202 -1.91 7.20 3.90
C LEU A 202 -2.54 8.18 4.91
N ALA A 203 -2.03 9.42 5.01
CA ALA A 203 -2.43 10.34 6.09
C ALA A 203 -3.91 10.73 6.01
N GLY A 204 -4.65 10.51 7.09
CA GLY A 204 -6.09 10.77 7.15
C GLY A 204 -6.96 9.72 6.45
N GLY A 205 -6.38 8.61 5.98
CA GLY A 205 -7.15 7.43 5.59
C GLY A 205 -7.77 6.72 6.79
N GLU A 206 -8.78 5.92 6.54
CA GLU A 206 -9.41 5.04 7.51
C GLU A 206 -8.55 3.77 7.70
N ILE A 207 -8.25 3.45 8.96
CA ILE A 207 -7.55 2.22 9.33
C ILE A 207 -8.57 1.09 9.42
N ILE A 208 -8.29 -0.01 8.74
CA ILE A 208 -9.05 -1.25 8.83
C ILE A 208 -8.20 -2.23 9.64
N ASP A 209 -8.72 -2.66 10.79
CA ASP A 209 -8.10 -3.72 11.58
C ASP A 209 -8.79 -5.06 11.26
N ARG A 210 -8.02 -6.10 11.00
CA ARG A 210 -8.60 -7.42 10.78
C ARG A 210 -9.03 -8.02 12.11
N VAL A 211 -10.29 -8.45 12.19
CA VAL A 211 -10.86 -9.12 13.36
C VAL A 211 -11.55 -10.40 12.90
N THR A 212 -11.11 -11.54 13.42
CA THR A 212 -11.70 -12.86 13.14
C THR A 212 -13.15 -12.93 13.61
N GLU A 213 -13.92 -13.89 13.11
CA GLU A 213 -15.33 -14.08 13.51
C GLU A 213 -15.52 -14.28 15.02
N ASP A 214 -14.52 -14.83 15.72
CA ASP A 214 -14.52 -14.98 17.19
C ASP A 214 -14.04 -13.73 17.96
N GLY A 215 -13.84 -12.61 17.26
CA GLY A 215 -13.54 -11.30 17.84
C GLY A 215 -12.08 -11.05 18.17
N LYS A 216 -11.15 -11.85 17.64
CA LYS A 216 -9.70 -11.66 17.86
C LYS A 216 -9.10 -10.80 16.76
N MET A 217 -8.37 -9.77 17.18
CA MET A 217 -7.55 -8.96 16.29
C MET A 217 -6.31 -9.74 15.85
N GLN A 218 -5.96 -9.65 14.57
CA GLN A 218 -4.74 -10.23 14.00
C GLN A 218 -3.83 -9.17 13.39
#